data_AF-A0A535ALG8-F1
#
_entry.id   AF-A0A535ALG8-F1
#
_cell.length_a   1.000
_cell.length_b   1.000
_cell.length_c   1.000
_cell.angle_alpha   90.00
_cell.angle_beta   90.00
_cell.angle_gamma   90.00
#
_symmetry.space_group_name_H-M   'P 1'
#
loop_
_entity.id
_entity.type
_entity.pdbx_description
1 polymer ?
#
loop_
_entity_poly.entity_id
_entity_poly.type
_entity_poly.pdbx_seq_one_letter_code
_entity_poly.pdbx_strand_id
1 'polypeptide(L)' 'MLRLFNTLTRRVEPLTPLTAGEVRMYTCGPTVYRAVHLGNLRSYLLADWLR' A
#
# COMPACT_ATOMS: atom_id res chain seq x y z
N MET A 1 1.75 17.99 1.70
CA MET A 1 0.70 17.07 2.19
C MET A 1 0.65 15.88 1.25
N LEU A 2 0.79 14.65 1.74
CA LEU A 2 0.80 13.45 0.90
C LEU A 2 -0.59 13.22 0.29
N ARG A 3 -0.65 12.84 -0.99
CA ARG A 3 -1.88 12.51 -1.69
C ARG A 3 -1.73 11.14 -2.36
N LEU A 4 -2.76 10.30 -2.27
CA LEU A 4 -2.76 8.94 -2.81
C LEU A 4 -3.94 8.76 -3.77
N PHE A 5 -3.77 7.90 -4.77
CA PHE A 5 -4.88 7.51 -5.63
C PHE A 5 -5.79 6.54 -4.87
N ASN A 6 -7.04 6.94 -4.64
CA ASN A 6 -8.04 6.12 -3.99
C ASN A 6 -8.83 5.33 -5.03
N THR A 7 -8.63 4.01 -5.08
CA THR A 7 -9.33 3.13 -6.04
C THR A 7 -10.85 3.15 -5.86
N LEU A 8 -11.37 3.40 -4.65
CA LEU A 8 -12.81 3.45 -4.39
C LEU A 8 -13.50 4.61 -5.13
N THR A 9 -12.87 5.77 -5.16
CA THR A 9 -13.40 7.00 -5.77
C THR A 9 -12.79 7.31 -7.13
N ARG A 10 -11.69 6.63 -7.49
CA ARG A 10 -10.86 6.83 -8.68
C ARG A 10 -10.28 8.24 -8.80
N ARG A 11 -9.89 8.82 -7.66
CA ARG A 11 -9.34 10.18 -7.58
C ARG A 11 -8.07 10.21 -6.74
N VAL A 12 -7.25 11.23 -6.97
CA VAL A 12 -6.11 11.53 -6.10
C VAL A 12 -6.61 12.37 -4.93
N GLU A 13 -6.52 11.82 -3.72
CA GLU A 13 -7.08 12.39 -2.49
C GLU A 13 -5.98 12.61 -1.44
N PRO A 14 -6.13 13.62 -0.55
CA PRO A 14 -5.19 13.79 0.55
C PRO A 14 -5.24 12.61 1.52
N LEU A 15 -4.06 12.12 1.94
CA LEU A 15 -3.98 11.15 3.03
C LEU A 15 -4.29 11.88 4.35
N THR A 16 -5.41 11.53 4.97
CA THR A 16 -5.85 12.10 6.25
C THR A 16 -5.94 10.98 7.28
N PRO A 17 -5.08 10.96 8.31
CA PRO A 17 -5.03 9.85 9.26
C PRO A 17 -6.28 9.82 10.15
N LEU A 18 -6.69 8.61 10.55
CA LEU A 18 -7.82 8.42 11.49
C LEU A 18 -7.46 8.87 12.91
N THR A 19 -6.19 8.69 13.30
CA THR A 19 -5.63 9.14 14.58
C THR A 19 -4.45 10.08 14.28
N ALA A 20 -4.41 11.25 14.93
CA ALA A 20 -3.35 12.22 14.67
C ALA A 20 -1.96 11.61 14.92
N GLY A 21 -1.05 11.73 13.93
CA GLY A 21 0.30 11.17 14.00
C GLY A 21 0.41 9.68 13.67
N GLU A 22 -0.70 8.98 13.38
CA GLU A 22 -0.70 7.53 13.10
C GLU A 22 -1.37 7.21 11.76
N VAL A 23 -0.65 6.51 10.90
CA VAL A 23 -1.18 5.92 9.66
C VAL A 23 -1.11 4.41 9.78
N ARG A 24 -2.26 3.74 9.60
CA ARG A 24 -2.34 2.28 9.55
C ARG A 24 -2.40 1.84 8.09
N MET A 25 -1.48 0.98 7.69
CA MET A 25 -1.39 0.42 6.34
C MET A 25 -1.43 -1.10 6.40
N TYR A 26 -2.20 -1.71 5.51
CA TYR A 26 -2.23 -3.17 5.31
C TYR A 26 -2.01 -3.49 3.84
N THR A 27 -1.19 -4.50 3.59
CA THR A 27 -0.99 -5.07 2.25
C THR A 27 -1.08 -6.59 2.32
N CYS A 28 -1.68 -7.19 1.30
CA CYS A 28 -1.81 -8.65 1.24
C CYS A 28 -0.42 -9.29 1.05
N GLY A 29 -0.15 -10.36 1.81
CA GLY A 29 1.07 -11.16 1.69
C GLY A 29 1.03 -12.22 0.58
N PRO A 30 2.13 -12.99 0.39
CA PRO A 30 2.17 -14.11 -0.54
C PRO A 30 1.41 -15.32 -0.02
N THR A 31 0.90 -16.14 -0.94
CA THR A 31 0.55 -17.54 -0.62
C THR A 31 1.82 -18.39 -0.64
N VAL A 32 2.12 -19.08 0.46
CA VAL A 32 3.45 -19.69 0.73
C VAL A 32 3.66 -21.10 0.16
N TYR A 33 2.99 -21.47 -0.94
CA TYR A 33 3.15 -22.80 -1.55
C TYR A 33 4.26 -22.86 -2.62
N ARG A 34 4.83 -21.72 -3.01
CA ARG A 34 5.91 -21.62 -4.01
C ARG A 34 6.77 -20.39 -3.80
N ALA A 35 7.93 -20.37 -4.45
CA ALA A 35 8.80 -19.20 -4.47
C ALA A 35 8.09 -17.97 -5.09
N VAL A 36 8.37 -16.80 -4.52
CA VAL A 36 7.89 -15.50 -5.02
C VAL A 36 8.44 -15.22 -6.40
N HIS A 37 7.63 -14.64 -7.27
CA HIS A 37 8.03 -14.19 -8.59
C HIS A 37 8.14 -12.66 -8.66
N LEU A 38 8.73 -12.14 -9.76
CA LEU A 38 8.97 -10.71 -9.94
C LEU A 38 7.71 -9.84 -9.75
N GLY A 39 6.56 -10.33 -10.22
CA GLY A 39 5.26 -9.68 -9.99
C GLY A 39 4.91 -9.48 -8.51
N ASN A 40 5.20 -10.45 -7.63
CA ASN A 40 4.96 -10.30 -6.19
C ASN A 40 5.90 -9.25 -5.60
N LEU A 41 7.19 -9.32 -5.96
CA LEU A 41 8.21 -8.39 -5.47
C LEU A 41 7.91 -6.94 -5.84
N ARG A 42 7.41 -6.69 -7.06
CA ARG A 42 6.97 -5.34 -7.47
C ARG A 42 5.94 -4.77 -6.50
N SER A 43 4.94 -5.55 -6.10
CA SER A 43 3.91 -5.11 -5.16
C SER A 43 4.46 -4.90 -3.75
N TYR A 44 5.35 -5.78 -3.27
CA TYR A 44 5.94 -5.67 -1.93
C TYR A 44 6.89 -4.48 -1.82
N LEU A 45 7.73 -4.24 -2.83
CA LEU A 45 8.62 -3.08 -2.87
C LEU A 45 7.86 -1.76 -2.99
N LEU A 46 6.72 -1.74 -3.68
CA LEU A 46 5.87 -0.55 -3.71
C LEU A 46 5.30 -0.22 -2.31
N ALA A 47 4.87 -1.25 -1.57
CA ALA A 47 4.38 -1.09 -0.21
C ALA A 47 5.50 -0.65 0.76
N ASP A 48 6.70 -1.20 0.59
CA ASP A 48 7.89 -0.80 1.37
C ASP A 48 8.30 0.64 1.08
N TRP A 49 8.27 1.07 -0.19
CA TRP A 49 8.57 2.45 -0.56
C TRP A 49 7.56 3.48 -0.02
N LEU A 50 6.33 3.04 0.26
CA LEU A 50 5.29 3.89 0.86
C LEU A 50 5.41 3.98 2.39
N ARG A 51 6.13 3.05 3.03
CA ARG A 51 6.32 2.98 4.48
C ARG A 51 7.33 4.02 4.96
#